data_AF-X8CLH4-F1
#
_entry.id   AF-X8CLH4-F1
#
_cell.length_a   1.000
_cell.length_b   1.000
_cell.length_c   1.000
_cell.angle_alpha   90.00
_cell.angle_beta   90.00
_cell.angle_gamma   90.00
#
_symmetry.space_group_name_H-M   'P 1'
#
loop_
_entity.id
_entity.type
_entity.pdbx_description
1 polymer ?
#
loop_
_entity_poly.entity_id
_entity_poly.type
_entity_poly.pdbx_seq_one_letter_code
_entity_poly.pdbx_strand_id
1 'polypeptide(L)' 'MLVARADFGPFNYNTFTVVPVFNWQYGGWGYWFFGVWVPLY' A
#
# COMPACT_ATOMS: atom_id res chain seq x y z
N MET A 1 5.18 -10.27 -20.82
CA MET A 1 4.67 -8.88 -20.84
C MET A 1 4.20 -8.57 -19.42
N LEU A 2 4.81 -7.57 -18.78
CA LEU A 2 4.57 -7.01 -17.44
C LEU A 2 3.60 -7.78 -16.51
N VAL A 3 4.15 -8.69 -15.70
CA VAL A 3 3.57 -8.97 -14.39
C VAL A 3 3.93 -7.77 -13.52
N ALA A 4 3.02 -6.80 -13.43
CA ALA A 4 3.03 -5.93 -12.27
C ALA A 4 2.67 -6.84 -11.10
N ARG A 5 3.68 -7.28 -10.33
CA ARG A 5 3.44 -7.93 -9.05
C ARG A 5 2.94 -6.84 -8.12
N ALA A 6 1.65 -6.52 -8.25
CA ALA A 6 0.98 -5.47 -7.50
C ALA A 6 0.70 -5.91 -6.06
N ASP A 7 1.01 -7.15 -5.69
CA ASP A 7 0.79 -7.68 -4.35
C ASP A 7 1.85 -7.11 -3.40
N PHE A 8 1.61 -5.91 -2.88
CA PHE A 8 2.44 -5.35 -1.84
C PHE A 8 2.22 -6.16 -0.55
N GLY A 9 3.27 -6.88 -0.13
CA GLY A 9 3.28 -7.56 1.16
C GLY A 9 3.48 -6.58 2.33
N PRO A 10 3.27 -7.03 3.58
CA PRO A 10 3.58 -6.22 4.74
C PRO A 10 5.05 -5.78 4.76
N PHE A 11 5.31 -4.53 5.16
CA PHE A 11 6.66 -3.97 5.26
C PHE A 11 6.83 -3.13 6.53
N ASN A 12 8.07 -2.90 6.96
CA ASN A 12 8.36 -2.06 8.12
C ASN A 12 8.54 -0.59 7.72
N TYR A 13 7.87 0.32 8.43
CA TYR A 13 8.01 1.76 8.29
C TYR A 13 8.04 2.42 9.67
N ASN A 14 9.12 3.13 10.01
CA ASN A 14 9.27 3.87 11.28
C ASN A 14 8.84 3.06 12.52
N THR A 15 9.34 1.83 12.67
CA THR A 15 9.03 0.86 13.74
C THR A 15 7.63 0.21 13.70
N PHE A 16 6.81 0.52 12.69
CA PHE A 16 5.50 -0.10 12.49
C PHE A 16 5.51 -1.10 11.34
N THR A 17 4.75 -2.18 11.46
CA THR A 17 4.40 -3.04 10.33
C THR A 17 3.23 -2.43 9.59
N VAL A 18 3.47 -2.00 8.36
CA VAL A 18 2.47 -1.51 7.41
C VAL A 18 1.87 -2.69 6.66
N VAL A 19 0.55 -2.70 6.55
CA VAL A 19 -0.19 -3.66 5.73
C VAL A 19 -0.83 -2.90 4.56
N PRO A 20 -0.28 -3.03 3.35
CA PRO A 20 -0.83 -2.40 2.16
C PRO A 20 -2.19 -3.01 1.80
N VAL A 21 -3.08 -2.18 1.28
CA VAL A 21 -4.37 -2.63 0.73
C VAL A 21 -4.58 -2.00 -0.65
N PHE A 22 -5.20 -2.76 -1.56
CA PHE A 22 -5.67 -2.20 -2.83
C PHE A 22 -6.95 -1.42 -2.60
N ASN A 23 -6.99 -0.17 -3.06
CA ASN A 23 -8.16 0.67 -2.99
C ASN A 23 -8.53 1.20 -4.39
N TRP A 24 -9.60 0.63 -4.95
CA TRP A 24 -10.11 1.00 -6.27
C TRP A 24 -10.63 2.44 -6.34
N GLN A 25 -11.11 3.01 -5.22
CA GLN A 25 -11.58 4.40 -5.17
C GLN A 25 -10.41 5.40 -5.31
N TYR A 26 -9.21 5.00 -4.88
CA TYR A 26 -7.98 5.79 -5.00
C TYR A 26 -7.06 5.26 -6.10
N GLY A 27 -7.54 4.32 -6.92
CA GLY A 27 -6.88 3.86 -8.14
C GLY A 27 -5.60 3.03 -7.93
N GLY A 28 -5.35 2.48 -6.73
CA GLY A 28 -4.09 1.77 -6.51
C GLY A 28 -3.89 1.20 -5.12
N TRP A 29 -2.65 0.76 -4.88
CA TRP A 29 -2.20 0.29 -3.57
C TRP A 29 -1.80 1.45 -2.68
N GLY A 30 -1.98 1.27 -1.38
CA GLY A 30 -1.59 2.23 -0.38
C GLY A 30 -1.83 1.69 1.02
N TYR A 31 -1.62 2.52 2.01
CA TYR A 31 -1.88 2.19 3.41
C TYR A 31 -2.42 3.39 4.16
N TRP A 32 -3.10 3.12 5.27
CA TRP A 32 -3.57 4.15 6.18
C TRP A 32 -2.51 4.45 7.23
N PHE A 33 -2.14 5.72 7.36
CA PHE A 33 -1.24 6.20 8.41
C PHE A 33 -1.96 7.27 9.20
N PHE A 34 -2.35 6.94 10.45
CA PHE A 34 -3.11 7.84 11.32
C PHE A 34 -4.33 8.52 10.64
N GLY A 35 -5.08 7.74 9.85
CA GLY A 35 -6.28 8.23 9.14
C GLY A 35 -6.01 8.94 7.81
N VAL A 36 -4.76 9.08 7.40
CA VAL A 36 -4.36 9.62 6.09
C VAL A 36 -4.04 8.47 5.14
N TRP A 37 -4.56 8.54 3.92
CA TRP A 37 -4.24 7.59 2.86
C TRP A 37 -2.87 7.92 2.25
N VAL A 38 -1.95 6.95 2.27
CA VAL A 38 -0.62 7.07 1.68
C VAL A 38 -0.53 6.13 0.47
N PRO A 39 -0.48 6.66 -0.76
CA PRO A 39 -0.40 5.84 -1.98
C PRO A 39 1.00 5.23 -2.17
N LEU A 40 1.03 4.02 -2.75
CA LEU A 40 2.22 3.28 -3.16
C LEU A 40 2.19 3.17 -4.70
N TYR A 41 2.91 4.05 -5.40
CA TYR A 41 3.09 4.06 -6.86
C TYR A 41 4.46 3.53 -7.27
#